data_AF-A0A2A5HWQ7-F1
#
_entry.id   AF-A0A2A5HWQ7-F1
#
_cell.length_a   1.000
_cell.length_b   1.000
_cell.length_c   1.000
_cell.angle_alpha   90.00
_cell.angle_beta   90.00
_cell.angle_gamma   90.00
#
_symmetry.space_group_name_H-M   'P 1'
#
loop_
_entity.id
_entity.type
_entity.pdbx_description
1 polymer ?
#
loop_
_entity_poly.entity_id
_entity_poly.type
_entity_poly.pdbx_seq_one_letter_code
_entity_poly.pdbx_strand_id
1 'polypeptide(L)'
;MLPRKVRRKLVLPLVDSKSFPKLSALAFLVLTGFGTSTDSNAGESPHKTNVTNPFEYQPFTLSKDVSEVSVNYRTRWSRLTGFELSGLHWNQFVVIYTSSGLKTYKRNFYEHLKQIEADDEDEEYDPEYKTYPVGSVMLKENYLTNEGRPGKPTTLTLMIKRKPGFYPQGGDWEYIETDINGKIIIKGNGGDTAVKKRCASCHINIADRDYIFSTFLTEPALHAHK
;
A
#
# COMPACT_ATOMS: atom_id res chain seq x y z
N MET A 1 5.81 -45.65 -2.01
CA MET A 1 4.65 -45.26 -1.17
C MET A 1 4.96 -43.91 -0.54
N LEU A 2 4.34 -42.84 -1.02
CA LEU A 2 4.44 -41.48 -0.45
C LEU A 2 3.15 -41.19 0.34
N PRO A 3 3.20 -40.48 1.49
CA PRO A 3 2.02 -40.26 2.30
C PRO A 3 1.11 -39.17 1.70
N ARG A 4 -0.19 -39.45 1.70
CA ARG A 4 -1.27 -38.52 1.32
C ARG A 4 -1.28 -37.29 2.23
N LYS A 5 -1.20 -36.08 1.66
CA LYS A 5 -1.45 -34.81 2.36
C LYS A 5 -2.91 -34.76 2.83
N VAL A 6 -3.09 -34.53 4.13
CA VAL A 6 -4.40 -34.35 4.77
C VAL A 6 -4.91 -32.92 4.47
N ARG A 7 -6.01 -32.81 3.70
CA ARG A 7 -6.73 -31.54 3.50
C ARG A 7 -7.41 -31.14 4.83
N ARG A 8 -7.00 -30.02 5.43
CA ARG A 8 -7.77 -29.38 6.51
C ARG A 8 -8.91 -28.59 5.89
N LYS A 9 -10.16 -28.93 6.27
CA LYS A 9 -11.35 -28.13 5.93
C LYS A 9 -11.28 -26.78 6.64
N LEU A 10 -11.31 -25.70 5.86
CA LEU A 10 -11.50 -24.35 6.35
C LEU A 10 -12.98 -24.21 6.77
N VAL A 11 -13.24 -24.03 8.08
CA VAL A 11 -14.57 -23.69 8.59
C VAL A 11 -14.61 -22.19 8.76
N LEU A 12 -15.35 -21.50 7.89
CA LEU A 12 -15.64 -20.07 8.04
C LEU A 12 -16.71 -19.88 9.12
N PRO A 13 -16.57 -18.92 10.05
CA PRO A 13 -17.62 -18.59 11.00
C PRO A 13 -18.76 -17.84 10.31
N LEU A 14 -19.99 -18.31 10.55
CA LEU A 14 -21.24 -17.64 10.20
C LEU A 14 -21.31 -16.29 10.91
N VAL A 15 -21.38 -15.20 10.15
CA VAL A 15 -21.66 -13.85 10.65
C VAL A 15 -23.17 -13.68 10.76
N ASP A 16 -23.62 -13.41 11.98
CA ASP A 16 -25.03 -13.17 12.35
C ASP A 16 -25.53 -11.84 11.76
N SER A 17 -26.62 -11.88 11.01
CA SER A 17 -27.11 -10.79 10.12
C SER A 17 -28.05 -9.79 10.82
N LYS A 18 -27.90 -9.58 12.12
CA LYS A 18 -28.82 -8.74 12.92
C LYS A 18 -28.16 -7.50 13.51
N SER A 19 -27.80 -6.54 12.67
CA SER A 19 -27.76 -5.13 13.06
C SER A 19 -27.60 -4.20 11.85
N PHE A 20 -28.69 -3.91 11.15
CA PHE A 20 -28.78 -2.75 10.25
C PHE A 20 -29.82 -1.78 10.80
N PRO A 21 -29.47 -0.50 11.05
CA PRO A 21 -30.47 0.51 11.40
C PRO A 21 -31.31 0.85 10.16
N LYS A 22 -32.63 0.90 10.36
CA LYS A 22 -33.65 1.20 9.36
C LYS A 22 -33.47 2.62 8.80
N LEU A 23 -33.27 2.73 7.49
CA LEU A 23 -33.43 3.99 6.75
C LEU A 23 -34.91 4.36 6.70
N SER A 24 -35.26 5.50 7.30
CA SER A 24 -36.59 6.09 7.17
C SER A 24 -36.64 6.91 5.89
N ALA A 25 -37.52 6.52 4.96
CA ALA A 25 -37.93 7.33 3.83
C ALA A 25 -38.78 8.51 4.32
N LEU A 26 -38.46 9.72 3.86
CA LEU A 26 -39.42 10.82 3.83
C LEU A 26 -39.42 11.38 2.41
N ALA A 27 -40.61 11.41 1.81
CA ALA A 27 -40.85 11.88 0.46
C ALA A 27 -41.65 13.19 0.48
N PHE A 28 -41.42 13.97 -0.59
CA PHE A 28 -42.22 15.06 -1.14
C PHE A 28 -42.33 16.40 -0.39
N LEU A 29 -41.77 17.43 -1.03
CA LEU A 29 -42.60 18.52 -1.55
C LEU A 29 -41.99 19.09 -2.85
N VAL A 30 -42.74 18.99 -3.94
CA VAL A 30 -42.49 19.68 -5.21
C VAL A 30 -43.17 21.04 -5.13
N LEU A 31 -42.42 22.12 -5.29
CA LEU A 31 -42.96 23.46 -5.52
C LEU A 31 -42.51 23.93 -6.90
N THR A 32 -43.47 23.95 -7.82
CA THR A 32 -43.38 24.56 -9.14
C THR A 32 -43.40 26.08 -9.01
N GLY A 33 -42.37 26.75 -9.53
CA GLY A 33 -42.36 28.19 -9.74
C GLY A 33 -41.78 28.50 -11.12
N PHE A 34 -42.65 28.83 -12.06
CA PHE A 34 -42.29 29.41 -13.36
C PHE A 34 -41.85 30.87 -13.17
N GLY A 35 -40.70 31.23 -13.74
CA GLY A 35 -40.26 32.62 -13.91
C GLY A 35 -39.31 32.70 -15.09
N THR A 36 -39.74 33.33 -16.18
CA THR A 36 -39.00 33.48 -17.43
C THR A 36 -38.18 34.77 -17.49
N SER A 37 -36.94 34.61 -17.94
CA SER A 37 -36.04 35.53 -18.68
C SER A 37 -35.71 36.91 -18.09
N THR A 38 -34.40 37.21 -17.93
CA THR A 38 -33.55 37.76 -19.00
C THR A 38 -32.06 37.61 -18.66
N ASP A 39 -31.27 37.20 -19.66
CA ASP A 39 -29.80 37.28 -19.76
C ASP A 39 -29.26 38.65 -19.30
N SER A 40 -28.03 38.87 -18.83
CA SER A 40 -26.74 38.20 -19.02
C SER A 40 -25.74 38.80 -18.01
N ASN A 41 -24.58 38.15 -17.89
CA ASN A 41 -23.33 38.69 -17.32
C ASN A 41 -23.11 38.43 -15.82
N ALA A 42 -22.98 37.15 -15.45
CA ALA A 42 -22.16 36.75 -14.32
C ALA A 42 -20.88 36.13 -14.89
N GLY A 43 -19.75 36.81 -14.68
CA GLY A 43 -18.44 36.36 -15.10
C GLY A 43 -18.15 34.97 -14.53
N GLU A 44 -18.02 34.00 -15.41
CA GLU A 44 -17.48 32.70 -15.09
C GLU A 44 -16.00 32.91 -14.75
N SER A 45 -15.70 32.99 -13.45
CA SER A 45 -14.33 33.01 -12.97
C SER A 45 -13.67 31.70 -13.41
N PRO A 46 -12.56 31.72 -14.15
CA PRO A 46 -11.85 30.49 -14.45
C PRO A 46 -11.28 30.03 -13.11
N HIS A 47 -11.94 29.06 -12.47
CA HIS A 47 -11.35 28.27 -11.42
C HIS A 47 -10.16 27.54 -12.05
N LYS A 48 -9.02 28.23 -12.14
CA LYS A 48 -7.72 27.63 -12.38
C LYS A 48 -7.45 26.78 -11.16
N THR A 49 -7.97 25.56 -11.14
CA THR A 49 -7.45 24.52 -10.28
C THR A 49 -6.03 24.29 -10.77
N ASN A 50 -5.06 24.97 -10.15
CA ASN A 50 -3.69 24.50 -10.19
C ASN A 50 -3.74 23.10 -9.59
N VAL A 51 -3.86 22.07 -10.44
CA VAL A 51 -3.74 20.68 -10.03
C VAL A 51 -2.27 20.48 -9.73
N THR A 52 -1.85 20.86 -8.53
CA THR A 52 -0.52 20.57 -8.03
C THR A 52 -0.43 19.05 -7.91
N ASN A 53 0.57 18.46 -8.56
CA ASN A 53 0.82 17.03 -8.49
C ASN A 53 0.97 16.64 -7.00
N PRO A 54 0.07 15.80 -6.44
CA PRO A 54 0.05 15.51 -5.00
C PRO A 54 1.32 14.76 -4.53
N PHE A 55 2.12 14.27 -5.46
CA PHE A 55 3.38 13.58 -5.20
C PHE A 55 4.60 14.52 -5.15
N GLU A 56 4.46 15.79 -5.52
CA GLU A 56 5.53 16.80 -5.41
C GLU A 56 5.63 17.42 -4.02
N TYR A 57 4.55 17.34 -3.22
CA TYR A 57 4.57 17.72 -1.81
C TYR A 57 5.28 16.65 -0.97
N GLN A 58 6.08 17.01 0.03
CA GLN A 58 6.65 16.06 1.01
C GLN A 58 5.88 16.16 2.33
N PRO A 59 4.95 15.24 2.64
CA PRO A 59 4.15 15.27 3.87
C PRO A 59 4.87 14.74 5.10
N PHE A 60 6.02 14.06 4.93
CA PHE A 60 6.75 13.42 6.03
C PHE A 60 8.08 14.12 6.29
N THR A 61 8.33 14.45 7.55
CA THR A 61 9.68 14.82 8.00
C THR A 61 10.50 13.56 8.18
N LEU A 62 11.70 13.52 7.61
CA LEU A 62 12.59 12.37 7.73
C LEU A 62 13.46 12.50 8.98
N SER A 63 13.48 11.46 9.80
CA SER A 63 14.41 11.36 10.94
C SER A 63 15.85 11.24 10.44
N LYS A 64 16.86 11.59 11.26
CA LYS A 64 18.27 11.38 10.87
C LYS A 64 18.54 9.91 10.48
N ASP A 65 18.09 8.97 11.31
CA ASP A 65 18.22 7.52 11.10
C ASP A 65 17.61 7.01 9.79
N VAL A 66 16.56 7.66 9.30
CA VAL A 66 15.83 7.25 8.08
C VAL A 66 16.28 8.07 6.87
N SER A 67 16.75 9.31 7.09
CA SER A 67 17.09 10.26 6.04
C SER A 67 18.23 9.78 5.14
N GLU A 68 19.26 9.13 5.69
CA GLU A 68 20.41 8.63 4.90
C GLU A 68 19.97 7.63 3.81
N VAL A 69 18.95 6.84 4.11
CA VAL A 69 18.46 5.77 3.24
C VAL A 69 17.18 6.13 2.51
N SER A 70 16.63 7.33 2.68
CA SER A 70 15.34 7.71 2.05
C SER A 70 15.27 9.16 1.58
N VAL A 71 16.36 9.92 1.63
CA VAL A 71 16.36 11.31 1.16
C VAL A 71 15.84 11.39 -0.29
N ASN A 72 14.89 12.31 -0.52
CA ASN A 72 14.27 12.55 -1.82
C ASN A 72 13.61 11.32 -2.47
N TYR A 73 13.14 10.34 -1.69
CA TYR A 73 12.51 9.12 -2.24
C TYR A 73 11.38 9.44 -3.24
N ARG A 74 10.54 10.44 -2.96
CA ARG A 74 9.41 10.81 -3.85
C ARG A 74 9.82 11.20 -5.26
N THR A 75 11.02 11.77 -5.43
CA THR A 75 11.51 12.27 -6.73
C THR A 75 12.58 11.38 -7.35
N ARG A 76 13.27 10.57 -6.55
CA ARG A 76 14.40 9.75 -7.02
C ARG A 76 14.11 8.26 -7.09
N TRP A 77 13.08 7.78 -6.38
CA TRP A 77 12.79 6.34 -6.30
C TRP A 77 11.69 5.95 -7.25
N SER A 78 11.66 4.66 -7.57
CA SER A 78 10.57 4.10 -8.35
C SER A 78 9.32 4.04 -7.48
N ARG A 79 8.28 4.76 -7.88
CA ARG A 79 6.96 4.66 -7.28
C ARG A 79 6.24 3.45 -7.87
N LEU A 80 5.83 2.53 -7.00
CA LEU A 80 5.21 1.26 -7.38
C LEU A 80 3.69 1.36 -7.48
N THR A 81 3.09 2.31 -6.77
CA THR A 81 1.64 2.46 -6.68
C THR A 81 1.17 3.90 -6.83
N GLY A 82 -0.11 4.08 -7.15
CA GLY A 82 -0.83 5.30 -6.83
C GLY A 82 -1.17 5.33 -5.34
N PHE A 83 -2.27 5.98 -5.02
CA PHE A 83 -2.91 5.83 -3.71
C PHE A 83 -3.81 4.59 -3.75
N GLU A 84 -3.34 3.51 -3.13
CA GLU A 84 -4.09 2.25 -3.09
C GLU A 84 -4.78 2.08 -1.75
N LEU A 85 -6.06 1.70 -1.77
CA LEU A 85 -6.77 1.37 -0.54
C LEU A 85 -6.33 -0.02 -0.06
N SER A 86 -5.73 -0.10 1.12
CA SER A 86 -5.21 -1.34 1.67
C SER A 86 -6.07 -1.86 2.83
N GLY A 87 -6.85 -2.92 2.57
CA GLY A 87 -7.59 -3.62 3.62
C GLY A 87 -6.70 -4.27 4.69
N LEU A 88 -5.44 -4.57 4.35
CA LEU A 88 -4.45 -5.16 5.26
C LEU A 88 -3.85 -4.15 6.25
N HIS A 89 -4.12 -2.85 6.09
CA HIS A 89 -3.60 -1.78 6.93
C HIS A 89 -4.74 -0.90 7.47
N TRP A 90 -5.74 -1.52 8.09
CA TRP A 90 -6.88 -0.82 8.73
C TRP A 90 -7.63 0.14 7.81
N ASN A 91 -7.80 -0.24 6.54
CA ASN A 91 -8.52 0.53 5.53
C ASN A 91 -7.90 1.92 5.27
N GLN A 92 -6.58 1.99 5.27
CA GLN A 92 -5.79 3.17 4.92
C GLN A 92 -5.40 3.18 3.45
N PHE A 93 -5.21 4.38 2.90
CA PHE A 93 -4.54 4.54 1.62
C PHE A 93 -3.04 4.39 1.79
N VAL A 94 -2.38 3.73 0.84
CA VAL A 94 -0.94 3.52 0.84
C VAL A 94 -0.30 3.96 -0.47
N VAL A 95 0.93 4.45 -0.38
CA VAL A 95 1.80 4.69 -1.54
C VAL A 95 3.13 4.00 -1.29
N ILE A 96 3.57 3.17 -2.25
CA ILE A 96 4.77 2.35 -2.09
C ILE A 96 5.87 2.80 -3.06
N TYR A 97 7.09 2.90 -2.56
CA TYR A 97 8.30 3.27 -3.29
C TYR A 97 9.39 2.22 -3.09
N THR A 98 10.34 2.16 -4.03
CA THR A 98 11.57 1.38 -3.85
C THR A 98 12.80 2.07 -4.42
N SER A 99 13.93 1.95 -3.71
CA SER A 99 15.21 2.53 -4.12
C SER A 99 15.86 1.78 -5.28
N SER A 100 16.06 0.48 -5.13
CA SER A 100 16.76 -0.40 -6.07
C SER A 100 16.04 -1.73 -6.32
N GLY A 101 14.89 -1.95 -5.67
CA GLY A 101 14.13 -3.19 -5.73
C GLY A 101 13.17 -3.33 -6.92
N LEU A 102 13.09 -2.34 -7.82
CA LEU A 102 12.07 -2.27 -8.87
C LEU A 102 12.06 -3.53 -9.76
N LYS A 103 13.22 -3.94 -10.26
CA LYS A 103 13.32 -5.11 -11.17
C LYS A 103 12.82 -6.39 -10.49
N THR A 104 13.20 -6.61 -9.23
CA THR A 104 12.73 -7.76 -8.44
C THR A 104 11.24 -7.66 -8.17
N TYR A 105 10.76 -6.47 -7.78
CA TYR A 105 9.34 -6.25 -7.51
C TYR A 105 8.47 -6.53 -8.74
N LYS A 106 8.82 -6.00 -9.92
CA LYS A 106 8.07 -6.27 -11.17
C LYS A 106 8.00 -7.75 -11.46
N ARG A 107 9.12 -8.45 -11.39
CA ARG A 107 9.16 -9.90 -11.62
C ARG A 107 8.27 -10.64 -10.63
N ASN A 108 8.41 -10.37 -9.33
CA ASN A 108 7.60 -11.03 -8.30
C ASN A 108 6.11 -10.63 -8.38
N PHE A 109 5.77 -9.47 -8.96
CA PHE A 109 4.40 -9.09 -9.27
C PHE A 109 3.84 -9.94 -10.43
N TYR A 110 4.57 -10.08 -11.53
CA TYR A 110 4.11 -10.90 -12.67
C TYR A 110 3.99 -12.38 -12.33
N GLU A 111 4.93 -12.93 -11.56
CA GLU A 111 4.84 -14.32 -11.07
C GLU A 111 3.60 -14.53 -10.20
N HIS A 112 3.23 -13.52 -9.40
CA HIS A 112 2.02 -13.57 -8.60
C HIS A 112 0.74 -13.50 -9.43
N LEU A 113 0.72 -12.70 -10.49
CA LEU A 113 -0.43 -12.65 -11.41
C LEU A 113 -0.64 -13.99 -12.12
N LYS A 114 0.43 -14.59 -12.64
CA LYS A 114 0.36 -15.92 -13.27
C LYS A 114 -0.14 -16.98 -12.30
N GLN A 115 0.31 -16.93 -11.05
CA GLN A 115 -0.16 -17.84 -10.02
C GLN A 115 -1.67 -17.69 -9.77
N ILE A 116 -2.18 -16.45 -9.68
CA ILE A 116 -3.62 -16.21 -9.51
C ILE A 116 -4.39 -16.72 -10.73
N GLU A 117 -3.92 -16.46 -11.94
CA GLU A 117 -4.55 -16.93 -13.18
C GLU A 117 -4.62 -18.46 -13.23
N ALA A 118 -3.52 -19.15 -12.91
CA ALA A 118 -3.51 -20.60 -12.83
C ALA A 118 -4.44 -21.14 -11.73
N ASP A 119 -4.46 -20.50 -10.55
CA ASP A 119 -5.37 -20.88 -9.45
C ASP A 119 -6.85 -20.72 -9.87
N ASP A 120 -7.19 -19.68 -10.65
CA ASP A 120 -8.53 -19.45 -11.19
C ASP A 120 -8.92 -20.45 -12.29
N GLU A 121 -7.94 -20.99 -13.02
CA GLU A 121 -8.11 -22.02 -14.06
C GLU A 121 -7.97 -23.46 -13.53
N ASP A 122 -7.83 -23.65 -12.21
CA ASP A 122 -7.53 -24.93 -11.56
C ASP A 122 -6.26 -25.62 -12.12
N GLU A 123 -5.31 -24.83 -12.64
CA GLU A 123 -4.01 -25.28 -13.16
C GLU A 123 -2.90 -25.23 -12.08
N GLU A 124 -1.94 -26.16 -12.17
CA GLU A 124 -0.78 -26.16 -11.27
C GLU A 124 0.32 -25.24 -11.83
N TYR A 125 0.63 -24.16 -11.11
CA TYR A 125 1.72 -23.24 -11.41
C TYR A 125 2.69 -23.11 -10.23
N ASP A 126 4.00 -23.29 -10.49
CA ASP A 126 5.06 -23.09 -9.49
C ASP A 126 5.76 -21.75 -9.72
N PRO A 127 5.46 -20.70 -8.94
CA PRO A 127 5.97 -19.36 -9.17
C PRO A 127 7.46 -19.23 -8.84
N GLU A 128 8.23 -18.65 -9.76
CA GLU A 128 9.66 -18.42 -9.55
C GLU A 128 9.94 -17.05 -8.93
N TYR A 129 9.56 -16.87 -7.67
CA TYR A 129 9.86 -15.65 -6.93
C TYR A 129 11.36 -15.46 -6.66
N LYS A 130 11.77 -14.21 -6.49
CA LYS A 130 13.19 -13.84 -6.46
C LYS A 130 13.46 -12.90 -5.30
N THR A 131 14.62 -13.08 -4.69
CA THR A 131 15.08 -12.31 -3.54
C THR A 131 15.50 -10.90 -3.93
N TYR A 132 15.25 -9.94 -3.04
CA TYR A 132 15.69 -8.57 -3.20
C TYR A 132 17.19 -8.43 -2.90
N PRO A 133 17.92 -7.61 -3.68
CA PRO A 133 19.33 -7.35 -3.41
C PRO A 133 19.50 -6.63 -2.07
N VAL A 134 20.62 -6.89 -1.40
CA VAL A 134 21.04 -6.17 -0.19
C VAL A 134 21.03 -4.66 -0.44
N GLY A 135 20.51 -3.89 0.51
CA GLY A 135 20.34 -2.44 0.40
C GLY A 135 19.05 -2.02 -0.30
N SER A 136 18.24 -2.96 -0.81
CA SER A 136 16.89 -2.63 -1.26
C SER A 136 16.09 -2.03 -0.12
N VAL A 137 15.41 -0.91 -0.41
CA VAL A 137 14.46 -0.31 0.51
C VAL A 137 13.08 -0.36 -0.12
N MET A 138 12.10 -0.81 0.66
CA MET A 138 10.69 -0.64 0.38
C MET A 138 10.17 0.41 1.35
N LEU A 139 9.64 1.51 0.84
CA LEU A 139 9.07 2.58 1.66
C LEU A 139 7.59 2.66 1.39
N LYS A 140 6.80 2.74 2.46
CA LYS A 140 5.35 2.85 2.42
C LYS A 140 4.91 4.08 3.19
N GLU A 141 4.13 4.92 2.53
CA GLU A 141 3.40 6.01 3.15
C GLU A 141 1.97 5.54 3.46
N ASN A 142 1.46 5.86 4.65
CA ASN A 142 0.08 5.57 5.02
C ASN A 142 -0.74 6.85 5.20
N TYR A 143 -1.98 6.84 4.73
CA TYR A 143 -2.93 7.94 4.81
C TYR A 143 -4.27 7.47 5.34
N LEU A 144 -4.94 8.31 6.12
CA LEU A 144 -6.33 8.06 6.51
C LEU A 144 -7.23 8.03 5.26
N THR A 145 -8.34 7.29 5.36
CA THR A 145 -9.39 7.35 4.36
C THR A 145 -10.38 8.45 4.73
N ASN A 146 -10.66 9.34 3.79
CA ASN A 146 -11.65 10.40 3.93
C ASN A 146 -12.60 10.36 2.72
N GLU A 147 -13.84 9.92 2.92
CA GLU A 147 -14.87 9.83 1.86
C GLU A 147 -14.39 9.08 0.61
N GLY A 148 -13.69 7.96 0.81
CA GLY A 148 -13.15 7.14 -0.29
C GLY A 148 -11.94 7.74 -1.00
N ARG A 149 -11.31 8.78 -0.41
CA ARG A 149 -10.11 9.44 -0.94
C ARG A 149 -8.98 9.45 0.09
N PRO A 150 -7.70 9.58 -0.34
CA PRO A 150 -6.58 9.78 0.58
C PRO A 150 -6.76 11.07 1.38
N GLY A 151 -6.73 10.93 2.71
CA GLY A 151 -6.83 12.00 3.68
C GLY A 151 -5.46 12.37 4.26
N LYS A 152 -5.42 12.62 5.57
CA LYS A 152 -4.19 13.05 6.26
C LYS A 152 -3.12 11.94 6.26
N PRO A 153 -1.84 12.28 6.05
CA PRO A 153 -0.72 11.34 6.23
C PRO A 153 -0.66 10.91 7.71
N THR A 154 -0.17 9.69 7.95
CA THR A 154 -0.14 9.09 9.30
C THR A 154 1.24 8.58 9.68
N THR A 155 1.76 7.61 8.92
CA THR A 155 3.05 6.99 9.19
C THR A 155 3.85 6.76 7.92
N LEU A 156 5.16 6.71 8.09
CA LEU A 156 6.12 6.29 7.09
C LEU A 156 6.77 4.99 7.56
N THR A 157 6.63 3.92 6.78
CA THR A 157 7.19 2.60 7.11
C THR A 157 8.27 2.25 6.09
N LEU A 158 9.41 1.75 6.56
CA LEU A 158 10.51 1.27 5.73
C LEU A 158 10.79 -0.19 6.03
N MET A 159 11.08 -0.94 4.99
CA MET A 159 11.74 -2.25 5.06
C MET A 159 13.07 -2.17 4.34
N ILE A 160 14.16 -2.51 5.03
CA ILE A 160 15.52 -2.43 4.49
C ILE A 160 16.12 -3.83 4.44
N LYS A 161 16.53 -4.26 3.25
CA LYS A 161 17.23 -5.55 3.07
C LYS A 161 18.65 -5.42 3.59
N ARG A 162 18.94 -6.01 4.75
CA ARG A 162 20.29 -6.01 5.35
C ARG A 162 21.15 -7.10 4.74
N LYS A 163 22.44 -7.10 5.11
CA LYS A 163 23.39 -8.13 4.70
C LYS A 163 22.97 -9.49 5.28
N PRO A 164 23.30 -10.60 4.62
CA PRO A 164 23.05 -11.94 5.15
C PRO A 164 23.54 -12.11 6.58
N GLY A 165 22.72 -12.72 7.43
CA GLY A 165 23.03 -12.97 8.84
C GLY A 165 22.49 -11.92 9.82
N PHE A 166 21.89 -10.84 9.32
CA PHE A 166 21.23 -9.84 10.17
C PHE A 166 20.02 -10.42 10.91
N TYR A 167 19.14 -11.12 10.20
CA TYR A 167 18.01 -11.86 10.76
C TYR A 167 17.50 -12.91 9.74
N PRO A 168 18.18 -14.06 9.61
CA PRO A 168 17.89 -15.03 8.55
C PRO A 168 16.45 -15.55 8.55
N GLN A 169 15.83 -15.69 9.72
CA GLN A 169 14.46 -16.17 9.88
C GLN A 169 13.40 -15.21 9.33
N GLY A 170 13.75 -13.94 9.09
CA GLY A 170 12.91 -12.94 8.46
C GLY A 170 13.50 -12.39 7.18
N GLY A 171 14.35 -13.18 6.50
CA GLY A 171 14.96 -12.80 5.23
C GLY A 171 15.89 -11.58 5.32
N ASP A 172 16.50 -11.34 6.49
CA ASP A 172 17.39 -10.21 6.72
C ASP A 172 16.74 -8.82 6.50
N TRP A 173 15.42 -8.72 6.67
CA TRP A 173 14.71 -7.45 6.62
C TRP A 173 14.70 -6.74 7.99
N GLU A 174 15.10 -5.47 7.99
CA GLU A 174 14.83 -4.54 9.09
C GLU A 174 13.56 -3.74 8.80
N TYR A 175 12.76 -3.47 9.84
CA TYR A 175 11.54 -2.70 9.80
C TYR A 175 11.72 -1.41 10.59
N ILE A 176 11.27 -0.29 10.04
CA ILE A 176 11.24 1.01 10.71
C ILE A 176 9.87 1.64 10.44
N GLU A 177 9.25 2.24 11.45
CA GLU A 177 8.06 3.07 11.29
C GLU A 177 8.25 4.38 12.02
N THR A 178 7.88 5.48 11.38
CA THR A 178 7.87 6.82 11.96
C THR A 178 6.48 7.43 11.88
N ASP A 179 6.21 8.40 12.75
CA ASP A 179 5.12 9.34 12.55
C ASP A 179 5.44 10.36 11.44
N ILE A 180 4.50 11.28 11.18
CA ILE A 180 4.64 12.36 10.19
C ILE A 180 5.80 13.32 10.46
N ASN A 181 6.26 13.42 11.71
CA ASN A 181 7.33 14.31 12.14
C ASN A 181 8.69 13.60 12.17
N GLY A 182 8.75 12.34 11.73
CA GLY A 182 9.98 11.54 11.72
C GLY A 182 10.32 10.95 13.09
N LYS A 183 9.43 11.00 14.08
CA LYS A 183 9.68 10.30 15.34
C LYS A 183 9.56 8.80 15.11
N ILE A 184 10.61 8.05 15.45
CA ILE A 184 10.60 6.58 15.37
C ILE A 184 9.55 6.04 16.36
N ILE A 185 8.57 5.33 15.83
CA ILE A 185 7.57 4.56 16.58
C ILE A 185 8.13 3.16 16.86
N ILE A 186 8.77 2.58 15.85
CA ILE A 186 9.39 1.26 15.97
C ILE A 186 10.59 1.10 15.01
N LYS A 187 11.59 0.32 15.44
CA LYS A 187 12.78 -0.04 14.67
C LYS A 187 13.29 -1.39 15.15
N GLY A 188 13.65 -2.28 14.22
CA GLY A 188 14.23 -3.59 14.56
C GLY A 188 13.96 -4.66 13.51
N ASN A 189 14.14 -5.92 13.88
CA ASN A 189 13.91 -7.08 13.01
C ASN A 189 12.73 -7.94 13.51
N GLY A 190 12.42 -9.03 12.80
CA GLY A 190 11.27 -9.88 13.15
C GLY A 190 11.35 -10.60 14.50
N GLY A 191 12.50 -10.57 15.18
CA GLY A 191 12.69 -11.08 16.54
C GLY A 191 12.21 -10.11 17.63
N ASP A 192 12.15 -8.81 17.33
CA ASP A 192 11.69 -7.80 18.28
C ASP A 192 10.19 -7.89 18.51
N THR A 193 9.74 -7.95 19.76
CA THR A 193 8.32 -8.20 20.10
C THR A 193 7.38 -7.18 19.46
N ALA A 194 7.76 -5.90 19.47
CA ALA A 194 6.94 -4.86 18.87
C ALA A 194 6.91 -4.97 17.33
N VAL A 195 8.03 -5.33 16.69
CA VAL A 195 8.16 -5.43 15.23
C VAL A 195 7.39 -6.64 14.73
N LYS A 196 7.51 -7.75 15.46
CA LYS A 196 6.72 -8.96 15.22
C LYS A 196 5.23 -8.66 15.18
N LYS A 197 4.70 -7.98 16.21
CA LYS A 197 3.27 -7.67 16.33
C LYS A 197 2.74 -6.72 15.25
N ARG A 198 3.53 -5.75 14.78
CA ARG A 198 3.07 -4.75 13.80
C ARG A 198 3.40 -5.08 12.35
N CYS A 199 4.51 -5.78 12.11
CA CYS A 199 5.08 -5.93 10.77
C CYS A 199 5.38 -7.40 10.46
N ALA A 200 6.32 -8.01 11.17
CA ALA A 200 6.92 -9.27 10.72
C ALA A 200 5.94 -10.46 10.77
N SER A 201 4.96 -10.48 11.66
CA SER A 201 3.95 -11.56 11.71
C SER A 201 3.05 -11.63 10.48
N CYS A 202 2.86 -10.54 9.75
CA CYS A 202 2.13 -10.57 8.47
C CYS A 202 3.08 -10.92 7.32
N HIS A 203 4.27 -10.32 7.31
CA HIS A 203 5.25 -10.48 6.23
C HIS A 203 5.90 -11.88 6.19
N ILE A 204 5.96 -12.61 7.30
CA ILE A 204 6.42 -14.01 7.33
C ILE A 204 5.54 -14.95 6.50
N ASN A 205 4.26 -14.60 6.28
CA ASN A 205 3.32 -15.45 5.53
C ASN A 205 3.54 -15.42 4.01
N ILE A 206 4.47 -14.58 3.55
CA ILE A 206 4.87 -14.46 2.14
C ILE A 206 6.39 -14.59 2.01
N ALA A 207 6.98 -15.50 2.80
CA ALA A 207 8.43 -15.72 2.82
C ALA A 207 8.97 -16.22 1.46
N ASP A 208 8.15 -16.93 0.68
CA ASP A 208 8.40 -17.34 -0.70
C ASP A 208 8.67 -16.15 -1.63
N ARG A 209 8.04 -15.00 -1.35
CA ARG A 209 8.17 -13.75 -2.11
C ARG A 209 9.22 -12.80 -1.52
N ASP A 210 10.11 -13.34 -0.71
CA ASP A 210 11.10 -12.60 0.07
C ASP A 210 10.45 -11.50 0.93
N TYR A 211 9.34 -11.83 1.58
CA TYR A 211 8.68 -11.00 2.59
C TYR A 211 8.08 -9.69 2.06
N ILE A 212 7.99 -9.46 0.76
CA ILE A 212 7.40 -8.25 0.16
C ILE A 212 6.12 -8.60 -0.61
N PHE A 213 5.02 -7.94 -0.24
CA PHE A 213 3.75 -8.04 -0.98
C PHE A 213 3.87 -7.32 -2.32
N SER A 214 4.07 -8.04 -3.42
CA SER A 214 4.03 -7.48 -4.77
C SER A 214 2.61 -7.60 -5.35
N THR A 215 1.65 -6.92 -4.72
CA THR A 215 0.21 -7.00 -5.07
C THR A 215 -0.28 -5.84 -5.93
N PHE A 216 0.45 -4.72 -5.93
CA PHE A 216 0.08 -3.53 -6.67
C PHE A 216 1.24 -3.09 -7.56
N LEU A 217 0.97 -2.86 -8.83
CA LEU A 217 1.93 -2.21 -9.72
C LEU A 217 1.15 -1.28 -10.65
N THR A 218 1.09 -0.02 -10.25
CA THR A 218 0.49 1.05 -11.04
C THR A 218 1.60 2.10 -11.23
N GLU A 219 2.52 1.81 -12.15
CA GLU A 219 3.55 2.79 -12.45
C GLU A 219 2.87 4.06 -12.98
N PRO A 220 3.14 5.25 -12.40
CA PRO A 220 2.82 6.46 -13.14
C PRO A 220 3.54 6.38 -14.48
N ALA A 221 2.86 6.80 -15.55
CA ALA A 221 3.51 7.03 -16.83
C ALA A 221 4.82 7.78 -16.55
N LEU A 222 5.94 7.10 -16.80
CA LEU A 222 7.27 7.66 -16.64
C LEU A 222 7.26 9.04 -17.29
N HIS A 223 7.39 10.10 -16.51
CA HIS A 223 8.09 11.28 -17.01
C HIS A 223 9.51 10.80 -17.25
N ALA A 224 9.73 10.30 -18.47
CA ALA A 224 11.03 9.95 -18.99
C ALA A 224 11.87 11.22 -18.94
N HIS A 225 12.61 11.39 -17.85
CA HIS A 225 13.73 12.29 -17.82
C HIS A 225 14.79 11.69 -18.75
N LYS A 226 14.74 12.12 -20.00
CA LYS A 226 15.88 12.16 -20.91
C LYS A 226 16.98 13.02 -20.30
#